data_AF-A0A252C6L3-F1
#
_entry.id   AF-A0A252C6L3-F1
#
_cell.length_a   1.000
_cell.length_b   1.000
_cell.length_c   1.000
_cell.angle_alpha   90.00
_cell.angle_beta   90.00
_cell.angle_gamma   90.00
#
_symmetry.space_group_name_H-M   'P 1'
#
loop_
_entity.id
_entity.type
_entity.pdbx_description
1 polymer ?
#
loop_
_entity_poly.entity_id
_entity_poly.type
_entity_poly.pdbx_seq_one_letter_code
_entity_poly.pdbx_strand_id
1 'polypeptide(L)'
;MPAPLLACVLAAAIRYDIPPRVFPTIWEVERGANGVVHRNADGSSDLGLMQINTRWVEVISKITHMPAVQTAARLVSDGCFNVAASAVVLRTYLNETHGDLMQAIGDYHSHTQGLNEDYQKKILEQARKLFPTPPSQ
;
A
#
# COMPACT_ATOMS: atom_id res chain seq x y z
N MET A 1 0.49 14.77 1.23
CA MET A 1 -0.58 14.38 0.27
C MET A 1 -1.51 15.55 0.02
N PRO A 2 -2.01 15.73 -1.22
CA PRO A 2 -3.10 16.67 -1.49
C PRO A 2 -4.39 16.26 -0.75
N ALA A 3 -5.21 17.24 -0.34
CA ALA A 3 -6.42 16.99 0.47
C ALA A 3 -7.41 15.97 -0.14
N PRO A 4 -7.67 15.94 -1.48
CA PRO A 4 -8.52 14.92 -2.08
C PRO A 4 -8.03 13.48 -1.87
N LEU A 5 -6.71 13.28 -1.85
CA LEU A 5 -6.12 11.96 -1.64
C LEU A 5 -6.26 11.48 -0.19
N LEU A 6 -6.22 12.40 0.77
CA LEU A 6 -6.44 12.07 2.18
C LEU A 6 -7.85 11.50 2.41
N ALA A 7 -8.88 12.03 1.72
CA ALA A 7 -10.23 11.49 1.80
C ALA A 7 -10.30 10.04 1.30
N CYS A 8 -9.58 9.72 0.21
CA CYS A 8 -9.50 8.36 -0.30
C CYS A 8 -8.75 7.41 0.66
N VAL A 9 -7.68 7.88 1.30
CA VAL A 9 -6.98 7.15 2.37
C VAL A 9 -7.90 6.83 3.53
N LEU A 10 -8.66 7.82 4.03
CA LEU A 10 -9.58 7.62 5.15
C LEU A 10 -10.73 6.68 4.77
N ALA A 11 -11.31 6.84 3.58
CA ALA A 11 -12.36 5.95 3.10
C ALA A 11 -11.87 4.50 2.95
N ALA A 12 -10.68 4.29 2.42
CA ALA A 12 -10.08 2.98 2.28
C ALA A 12 -9.75 2.36 3.66
N ALA A 13 -9.15 3.13 4.56
CA ALA A 13 -8.86 2.73 5.94
C ALA A 13 -10.12 2.26 6.68
N ILE A 14 -11.22 3.02 6.59
CA ILE A 14 -12.49 2.65 7.23
C ILE A 14 -13.08 1.40 6.57
N ARG A 15 -13.15 1.37 5.24
CA ARG A 15 -13.78 0.26 4.49
C ARG A 15 -13.09 -1.08 4.73
N TYR A 16 -11.75 -1.06 4.79
CA TYR A 16 -10.94 -2.25 4.94
C TYR A 16 -10.43 -2.43 6.37
N ASP A 17 -10.91 -1.64 7.33
CA ASP A 17 -10.53 -1.70 8.75
C ASP A 17 -9.00 -1.75 8.96
N ILE A 18 -8.29 -0.86 8.25
CA ILE A 18 -6.83 -0.69 8.36
C ILE A 18 -6.57 0.61 9.12
N PRO A 19 -5.65 0.64 10.10
CA PRO A 19 -5.35 1.88 10.80
C PRO A 19 -4.93 3.00 9.82
N PRO A 20 -5.55 4.19 9.88
CA PRO A 20 -5.38 5.23 8.85
C PRO A 20 -3.95 5.77 8.74
N ARG A 21 -3.11 5.54 9.76
CA ARG A 21 -1.69 5.92 9.77
C ARG A 21 -0.82 5.01 8.88
N VAL A 22 -1.30 3.83 8.49
CA VAL A 22 -0.52 2.87 7.69
C VAL A 22 -0.26 3.42 6.29
N PHE A 23 -1.28 3.87 5.57
CA PHE A 23 -1.12 4.32 4.18
C PHE A 23 -0.19 5.53 4.02
N PRO A 24 -0.27 6.60 4.83
CA PRO A 24 0.70 7.68 4.75
C PRO A 24 2.14 7.22 5.02
N THR A 25 2.31 6.25 5.92
CA THR A 25 3.64 5.72 6.24
C THR A 25 4.21 4.92 5.07
N ILE A 26 3.41 4.00 4.49
CA ILE A 26 3.82 3.24 3.29
C ILE A 26 4.15 4.20 2.16
N TRP A 27 3.30 5.20 1.89
CA TRP A 27 3.53 6.15 0.81
C TRP A 27 4.87 6.90 0.95
N GLU A 28 5.22 7.32 2.17
CA GLU A 28 6.50 8.01 2.42
C GLU A 28 7.73 7.09 2.30
N VAL A 29 7.57 5.79 2.54
CA VAL A 29 8.62 4.77 2.33
C VAL A 29 8.76 4.45 0.85
N GLU A 30 7.65 4.18 0.15
CA GLU A 30 7.62 3.80 -1.27
C GLU A 30 7.93 4.97 -2.20
N ARG A 31 7.60 6.20 -1.79
CA ARG A 31 7.76 7.44 -2.57
C ARG A 31 7.15 7.38 -3.98
N GLY A 32 6.11 6.56 -4.14
CA GLY A 32 5.38 6.44 -5.40
C GLY A 32 4.61 7.71 -5.75
N ALA A 33 4.26 7.84 -7.03
CA ALA A 33 3.43 8.92 -7.53
C ALA A 33 2.57 8.43 -8.70
N ASN A 34 1.50 9.18 -9.01
CA ASN A 34 0.70 8.89 -10.19
C ASN A 34 1.57 9.02 -11.45
N GLY A 35 1.43 8.07 -12.38
CA GLY A 35 2.23 7.97 -13.59
C GLY A 35 3.55 7.21 -13.42
N VAL A 36 3.97 6.90 -12.19
CA VAL A 36 5.21 6.17 -11.94
C VAL A 36 4.99 4.67 -12.12
N VAL A 37 5.91 4.03 -12.82
CA VAL A 37 6.02 2.57 -12.93
C VAL A 37 7.47 2.22 -12.64
N HIS A 38 7.70 1.46 -11.58
CA HIS A 38 9.01 0.91 -11.25
C HIS A 38 9.10 -0.51 -11.78
N ARG A 39 10.18 -0.88 -12.48
CA ARG A 39 10.34 -2.22 -13.04
C ARG A 39 11.28 -3.04 -12.19
N ASN A 40 10.83 -4.21 -11.78
CA ASN A 40 11.58 -5.13 -10.94
C ASN A 40 12.43 -6.09 -11.77
N ALA A 41 13.49 -6.63 -11.14
CA ALA A 41 14.41 -7.56 -11.78
C ALA A 41 13.76 -8.88 -12.20
N ASP A 42 12.67 -9.27 -11.52
CA ASP A 42 11.90 -10.49 -11.81
C ASP A 42 10.89 -10.32 -12.97
N GLY A 43 10.85 -9.14 -13.59
CA GLY A 43 9.93 -8.82 -14.69
C GLY A 43 8.56 -8.30 -14.25
N SER A 44 8.26 -8.27 -12.94
CA SER A 44 7.10 -7.54 -12.43
C SER A 44 7.36 -6.02 -12.42
N SER A 45 6.31 -5.24 -12.16
CA SER A 45 6.43 -3.80 -11.98
C SER A 45 5.57 -3.31 -10.82
N ASP A 46 5.99 -2.25 -10.16
CA ASP A 46 5.23 -1.58 -9.11
C ASP A 46 4.59 -0.31 -9.64
N LEU A 47 3.29 -0.18 -9.40
CA LEU A 47 2.41 0.74 -10.12
C LEU A 47 1.96 1.88 -9.21
N GLY A 48 2.19 3.11 -9.66
CA GLY A 48 1.54 4.32 -9.16
C GLY A 48 1.88 4.69 -7.72
N LEU A 49 0.92 5.32 -7.06
CA LEU A 49 1.12 6.01 -5.80
C LEU A 49 1.63 5.12 -4.65
N MET A 50 1.01 3.96 -4.44
CA MET A 50 1.34 3.00 -3.37
C MET A 50 2.23 1.85 -3.88
N GLN A 51 2.80 1.99 -5.08
CA GLN A 51 3.71 1.02 -5.70
C GLN A 51 3.11 -0.41 -5.69
N ILE A 52 1.88 -0.56 -6.20
CA ILE A 52 1.20 -1.87 -6.24
C ILE A 52 1.83 -2.75 -7.29
N ASN A 53 2.33 -3.91 -6.89
CA ASN A 53 2.96 -4.85 -7.82
C ASN A 53 1.96 -5.41 -8.85
N THR A 54 2.41 -5.63 -10.09
CA THR A 54 1.60 -6.16 -11.20
C THR A 54 0.97 -7.51 -10.92
N ARG A 55 1.50 -8.29 -9.96
CA ARG A 55 0.90 -9.55 -9.49
C ARG A 55 -0.52 -9.38 -8.96
N TRP A 56 -0.88 -8.18 -8.48
CA TRP A 56 -2.21 -7.86 -7.96
C TRP A 56 -3.22 -7.45 -9.04
N VAL A 57 -2.78 -7.18 -10.28
CA VAL A 57 -3.65 -6.67 -11.34
C VAL A 57 -4.82 -7.62 -11.61
N GLU A 58 -4.56 -8.92 -11.72
CA GLU A 58 -5.62 -9.91 -11.99
C GLU A 58 -6.61 -10.05 -10.83
N VAL A 59 -6.13 -9.96 -9.59
CA VAL A 59 -6.99 -10.01 -8.39
C VAL A 59 -7.90 -8.79 -8.35
N ILE A 60 -7.35 -7.59 -8.55
CA ILE A 60 -8.10 -6.33 -8.53
C ILE A 60 -9.06 -6.25 -9.72
N SER A 61 -8.64 -6.71 -10.89
CA SER A 61 -9.47 -6.85 -12.11
C SER A 61 -10.74 -7.64 -11.82
N LYS A 62 -10.60 -8.80 -11.17
CA LYS A 62 -11.75 -9.65 -10.78
C LYS A 62 -12.67 -8.96 -9.76
N ILE A 63 -12.10 -8.32 -8.74
CA ILE A 63 -12.87 -7.63 -7.69
C ILE A 63 -13.67 -6.45 -8.27
N THR A 64 -13.08 -5.72 -9.21
CA THR A 64 -13.67 -4.50 -9.78
C THR A 64 -14.47 -4.76 -11.06
N HIS A 65 -14.49 -6.01 -11.55
CA HIS A 65 -15.07 -6.39 -12.84
C HIS A 65 -14.55 -5.55 -14.01
N MET A 66 -13.28 -5.14 -13.92
CA MET A 66 -12.60 -4.27 -14.87
C MET A 66 -11.55 -5.06 -15.66
N PRO A 67 -11.41 -4.89 -16.98
CA PRO A 67 -10.35 -5.54 -17.74
C PRO A 67 -8.96 -5.30 -17.13
N ALA A 68 -8.09 -6.32 -17.12
CA ALA A 68 -6.75 -6.24 -16.52
C ALA A 68 -5.92 -5.05 -17.03
N VAL A 69 -5.96 -4.78 -18.34
CA VAL A 69 -5.28 -3.64 -18.96
C VAL A 69 -5.79 -2.30 -18.41
N GLN A 70 -7.11 -2.17 -18.24
CA GLN A 70 -7.70 -0.95 -17.67
C GLN A 70 -7.41 -0.83 -16.18
N THR A 71 -7.41 -1.95 -15.45
CA THR A 71 -7.02 -2.01 -14.04
C THR A 71 -5.59 -1.52 -13.84
N ALA A 72 -4.63 -2.05 -14.61
CA ALA A 72 -3.24 -1.61 -14.55
C ALA A 72 -3.09 -0.11 -14.89
N ALA A 73 -3.76 0.36 -15.94
CA ALA A 73 -3.74 1.78 -16.32
C ALA A 73 -4.27 2.69 -15.19
N ARG A 74 -5.35 2.28 -14.52
CA ARG A 74 -5.89 3.02 -13.36
C ARG A 74 -4.98 2.94 -12.14
N LEU A 75 -4.35 1.80 -11.86
CA LEU A 75 -3.36 1.70 -10.78
C LEU A 75 -2.22 2.70 -10.98
N VAL A 76 -1.80 2.92 -12.23
CA VAL A 76 -0.75 3.92 -12.52
C VAL A 76 -1.25 5.35 -12.40
N SER A 77 -2.45 5.65 -12.91
CA SER A 77 -2.89 7.04 -13.14
C SER A 77 -3.83 7.62 -12.07
N ASP A 78 -4.58 6.79 -11.35
CA ASP A 78 -5.62 7.19 -10.41
C ASP A 78 -5.19 6.88 -8.98
N GLY A 79 -4.77 7.92 -8.25
CA GLY A 79 -4.27 7.78 -6.87
C GLY A 79 -5.31 7.23 -5.89
N CYS A 80 -6.59 7.55 -6.07
CA CYS A 80 -7.64 7.04 -5.19
C CYS A 80 -7.93 5.56 -5.47
N PHE A 81 -7.94 5.16 -6.74
CA PHE A 81 -8.02 3.75 -7.13
C PHE A 81 -6.80 2.97 -6.61
N ASN A 82 -5.60 3.54 -6.70
CA ASN A 82 -4.38 2.93 -6.21
C ASN A 82 -4.39 2.75 -4.68
N VAL A 83 -4.86 3.74 -3.92
CA VAL A 83 -5.05 3.61 -2.45
C VAL A 83 -6.12 2.57 -2.09
N ALA A 84 -7.23 2.53 -2.83
CA ALA A 84 -8.24 1.49 -2.60
C ALA A 84 -7.68 0.09 -2.88
N ALA A 85 -6.86 -0.05 -3.93
CA ALA A 85 -6.15 -1.28 -4.24
C ALA A 85 -5.14 -1.66 -3.15
N SER A 86 -4.34 -0.73 -2.63
CA SER A 86 -3.41 -1.02 -1.53
C SER A 86 -4.13 -1.51 -0.27
N ALA A 87 -5.34 -1.01 -0.01
CA ALA A 87 -6.18 -1.50 1.08
C ALA A 87 -6.66 -2.94 0.87
N VAL A 88 -6.98 -3.34 -0.37
CA VAL A 88 -7.30 -4.73 -0.72
C VAL A 88 -6.09 -5.64 -0.44
N VAL A 89 -4.90 -5.22 -0.87
CA VAL A 89 -3.64 -5.96 -0.64
C VAL A 89 -3.39 -6.14 0.85
N LEU A 90 -3.36 -5.04 1.61
CA LEU A 90 -3.12 -5.08 3.05
C LEU A 90 -4.18 -5.89 3.80
N ARG A 91 -5.46 -5.78 3.46
CA ARG A 91 -6.50 -6.59 4.09
C ARG A 91 -6.32 -8.08 3.78
N THR A 92 -5.87 -8.43 2.58
CA THR A 92 -5.57 -9.82 2.25
C THR A 92 -4.48 -10.35 3.16
N TYR A 93 -3.35 -9.65 3.26
CA TYR A 93 -2.25 -10.08 4.14
C TYR A 93 -2.62 -10.04 5.61
N LEU A 94 -3.39 -9.05 6.07
CA LEU A 94 -3.85 -9.02 7.46
C LEU A 94 -4.72 -10.22 7.82
N ASN A 95 -5.50 -10.73 6.88
CA ASN A 95 -6.27 -11.95 7.08
C ASN A 95 -5.35 -13.19 7.09
N GLU A 96 -4.36 -13.25 6.20
CA GLU A 96 -3.38 -14.34 6.14
C GLU A 96 -2.52 -14.41 7.40
N THR A 97 -2.15 -13.27 7.98
CA THR A 97 -1.34 -13.17 9.20
C THR A 97 -2.16 -13.21 10.49
N HIS A 98 -3.44 -13.59 10.40
CA HIS A 98 -4.35 -13.67 11.55
C HIS A 98 -4.44 -12.38 12.38
N GLY A 99 -4.35 -11.22 11.72
CA GLY A 99 -4.44 -9.91 12.37
C GLY A 99 -3.11 -9.32 12.81
N ASP A 100 -1.97 -9.98 12.55
CA ASP A 100 -0.65 -9.35 12.76
C ASP A 100 -0.41 -8.27 11.72
N LEU A 101 -0.62 -7.02 12.13
CA LEU A 101 -0.50 -5.84 11.29
C LEU A 101 0.93 -5.61 10.81
N MET A 102 1.93 -5.82 11.66
CA MET A 102 3.31 -5.53 11.28
C MET A 102 3.82 -6.57 10.30
N GLN A 103 3.45 -7.84 10.52
CA GLN A 103 3.74 -8.91 9.56
C GLN A 103 3.05 -8.63 8.22
N ALA A 104 1.76 -8.25 8.21
CA ALA A 104 1.02 -7.94 6.98
C ALA A 104 1.61 -6.74 6.22
N ILE A 105 2.10 -5.72 6.93
CA ILE A 105 2.83 -4.59 6.33
C ILE A 105 4.16 -5.06 5.74
N GLY A 106 4.86 -5.99 6.38
CA GLY A 106 6.05 -6.60 5.82
C GLY A 106 5.73 -7.38 4.54
N ASP A 107 4.67 -8.19 4.56
CA ASP A 107 4.24 -9.03 3.43
C ASP A 107 3.72 -8.21 2.25
N TYR A 108 3.23 -6.99 2.52
CA TYR A 108 2.95 -5.97 1.50
C TYR A 108 4.15 -5.72 0.59
N HIS A 109 5.35 -5.67 1.17
CA HIS A 109 6.61 -5.49 0.43
C HIS A 109 7.21 -6.82 -0.04
N SER A 110 7.33 -7.81 0.85
CA SER A 110 7.90 -9.11 0.52
C SER A 110 7.61 -10.15 1.60
N HIS A 111 7.38 -11.41 1.19
CA HIS A 111 7.31 -12.54 2.11
C HIS A 111 8.69 -13.12 2.46
N THR A 112 9.76 -12.66 1.79
CA THR A 112 11.11 -13.06 2.14
C THR A 112 11.49 -12.44 3.49
N GLN A 113 11.70 -13.27 4.50
CA GLN A 113 11.89 -12.85 5.90
C GLN A 113 12.82 -11.63 6.07
N GLY A 114 14.02 -11.65 5.48
CA GLY A 114 14.96 -10.53 5.61
C GLY A 114 14.45 -9.21 5.00
N LEU A 115 13.82 -9.27 3.81
CA LEU A 115 13.25 -8.08 3.16
C LEU A 115 12.03 -7.56 3.91
N ASN A 116 11.22 -8.47 4.43
CA ASN A 116 10.06 -8.19 5.25
C ASN A 116 10.46 -7.41 6.52
N GLU A 117 11.37 -7.98 7.32
CA GLU A 117 11.83 -7.39 8.57
C GLU A 117 12.48 -6.01 8.35
N ASP A 118 13.28 -5.87 7.29
CA ASP A 118 13.89 -4.59 6.94
C ASP A 118 12.86 -3.54 6.50
N TYR A 119 11.80 -3.97 5.82
CA TYR A 119 10.70 -3.09 5.48
C TYR A 119 9.91 -2.65 6.72
N GLN A 120 9.62 -3.57 7.65
CA GLN A 120 8.97 -3.25 8.92
C GLN A 120 9.75 -2.18 9.70
N LYS A 121 11.09 -2.29 9.77
CA LYS A 121 11.96 -1.30 10.42
C LYS A 121 11.79 0.09 9.78
N LYS A 122 11.83 0.17 8.43
CA LYS A 122 11.62 1.43 7.70
C LYS A 122 10.25 2.04 8.00
N ILE A 123 9.20 1.21 8.04
CA ILE A 123 7.84 1.66 8.38
C ILE A 123 7.80 2.23 9.79
N LEU A 124 8.36 1.54 10.79
CA LEU A 124 8.36 2.02 12.18
C LEU A 124 9.14 3.32 12.33
N GLU A 125 10.30 3.43 11.69
CA GLU A 125 11.09 4.67 11.67
C GLU A 125 10.32 5.83 11.04
N GLN A 126 9.67 5.58 9.90
CA GLN A 126 8.91 6.61 9.19
C GLN A 126 7.64 7.00 9.96
N ALA A 127 6.94 6.03 10.58
CA ALA A 127 5.77 6.28 11.40
C ALA A 127 6.10 7.19 12.59
N ARG A 128 7.25 6.98 13.26
CA ARG A 128 7.71 7.85 14.36
C ARG A 128 7.97 9.28 13.91
N LYS A 129 8.46 9.49 12.69
CA LYS A 129 8.69 10.83 12.11
C LYS A 129 7.37 11.53 11.76
N LEU A 130 6.42 10.79 11.18
CA LEU A 130 5.13 11.34 10.75
C LEU A 130 4.17 11.58 11.92
N PHE A 131 4.23 10.73 12.94
CA PHE A 131 3.31 10.73 14.07
C PHE A 131 4.09 10.73 15.38
N PRO A 132 4.82 11.82 15.69
CA PRO A 132 5.56 11.91 16.94
C PRO A 132 4.60 11.81 18.12
N THR A 133 4.95 10.99 19.11
CA THR A 133 4.23 11.00 20.39
C THR A 133 4.43 12.38 21.01
N PRO A 134 3.36 13.05 21.47
CA PRO A 134 3.52 14.26 22.25
C PRO A 134 4.44 13.97 23.46
N PRO A 135 5.30 14.91 23.88
CA PRO A 135 6.06 14.73 25.10
C PRO A 135 5.09 14.41 26.25
N SER A 136 5.42 13.39 27.03
CA SER A 136 4.72 13.07 28.28
C SER A 136 4.79 14.29 29.20
N GLN A 137 3.63 14.81 29.59
CA GLN A 137 3.52 15.80 30.67
C GLN A 137 3.86 15.18 32.01
#